data_AF-A0AA38P357-F1
#
_entry.id   AF-A0AA38P357-F1
#
_cell.length_a   1.000
_cell.length_b   1.000
_cell.length_c   1.000
_cell.angle_alpha   90.00
_cell.angle_beta   90.00
_cell.angle_gamma   90.00
#
_symmetry.space_group_name_H-M   'P 1'
#
loop_
_entity.id
_entity.type
_entity.pdbx_description
1 polymer ?
#
loop_
_entity_poly.entity_id
_entity_poly.type
_entity_poly.pdbx_seq_one_letter_code
_entity_poly.pdbx_strand_id
1 'polypeptide(L)'
;MTCIERLYSQRYLRPRNRYRRPPGHLRHILDVWKTDQPDQFRENLRVMPQTFDDLVADIEDDLVFMNSSQNEQIPVSDQLAITLYHFGHFGNGANLQQVANWSGYSKGLVRLATKHVMTALLHPDFVRRAVHPPTTDEKEEAKVWVEGHSCKAWRNGYCMVDGTLVVLAERPYWFGESYFDRKCNYSLNFQVRMTLILPSAYSKKS
;
A
#
# COMPACT_ATOMS: atom_id res chain seq x y z
N MET A 1 -0.36 43.70 -24.30
CA MET A 1 -0.20 42.24 -24.36
C MET A 1 -0.49 41.77 -25.77
N THR A 2 0.49 41.15 -26.42
CA THR A 2 0.35 40.60 -27.78
C THR A 2 -0.40 39.26 -27.75
N CYS A 3 -1.03 38.84 -28.85
CA CYS A 3 -1.74 37.55 -28.94
C CYS A 3 -0.86 36.35 -28.55
N ILE A 4 0.46 36.45 -28.76
CA ILE A 4 1.44 35.41 -28.45
C ILE A 4 1.63 35.26 -26.93
N GLU A 5 1.74 36.36 -26.18
CA GLU A 5 1.84 36.33 -24.71
C GLU A 5 0.59 35.70 -24.07
N ARG A 6 -0.59 35.98 -24.63
CA ARG A 6 -1.85 35.37 -24.20
C ARG A 6 -1.91 33.87 -24.50
N LEU A 7 -1.31 33.44 -25.60
CA LEU A 7 -1.22 32.02 -25.99
C LEU A 7 -0.30 31.23 -25.05
N TYR A 8 0.84 31.80 -24.64
CA TYR A 8 1.73 31.19 -23.67
C TYR A 8 1.22 31.25 -22.22
N SER A 9 0.31 32.17 -21.90
CA SER A 9 -0.35 32.21 -20.59
C SER A 9 -1.40 31.10 -20.39
N GLN A 10 -1.87 30.47 -21.48
CA GLN A 10 -2.92 29.45 -21.44
C GLN A 10 -2.35 28.06 -21.75
N ARG A 11 -2.41 27.15 -20.77
CA ARG A 11 -1.94 25.76 -20.93
C ARG A 11 -2.68 24.97 -22.01
N TYR A 12 -3.88 25.39 -22.40
CA TYR A 12 -4.71 24.73 -23.40
C TYR A 12 -5.43 25.75 -24.29
N LEU A 13 -5.35 25.54 -25.60
CA LEU A 13 -6.02 26.38 -26.62
C LEU A 13 -7.48 26.00 -26.86
N ARG A 14 -7.91 24.82 -26.38
CA ARG A 14 -9.29 24.34 -26.47
C ARG A 14 -9.87 24.14 -25.06
N PRO A 15 -11.16 24.46 -24.84
CA PRO A 15 -11.83 24.17 -23.59
C PRO A 15 -11.75 22.67 -23.27
N ARG A 16 -11.44 22.32 -22.01
CA ARG A 16 -11.50 20.92 -21.57
C ARG A 16 -12.96 20.47 -21.52
N ASN A 17 -13.22 19.29 -22.08
CA ASN A 17 -14.51 18.64 -21.92
C ASN A 17 -14.66 18.23 -20.44
N ARG A 18 -15.56 18.90 -19.72
CA ARG A 18 -15.84 18.63 -18.31
C ARG A 18 -16.88 17.51 -18.23
N TYR A 19 -16.41 16.26 -18.19
CA TYR A 19 -17.28 15.13 -17.88
C TYR A 19 -17.69 15.22 -16.40
N ARG A 20 -19.01 15.24 -16.13
CA ARG A 20 -19.52 15.03 -14.77
C ARG A 20 -19.12 13.63 -14.31
N ARG A 21 -18.45 13.54 -13.18
CA ARG A 21 -18.09 12.27 -12.55
C ARG A 21 -18.98 12.06 -11.32
N PRO A 22 -19.38 10.82 -11.03
CA PRO A 22 -20.01 10.52 -9.75
C PRO A 22 -19.04 10.86 -8.60
N PRO A 23 -19.55 11.15 -7.40
CA PRO A 23 -18.70 11.31 -6.21
C PRO A 23 -17.88 10.04 -6.00
N GLY A 24 -16.58 10.23 -5.76
CA GLY A 24 -15.67 9.13 -5.48
C GLY A 24 -15.92 8.50 -4.12
N HIS A 25 -15.66 7.21 -4.01
CA HIS A 25 -15.74 6.45 -2.77
C HIS A 25 -14.61 6.80 -1.78
N LEU A 26 -13.49 7.34 -2.27
CA LEU A 26 -12.31 7.71 -1.48
C LEU A 26 -12.64 8.55 -0.22
N ARG A 27 -13.53 9.54 -0.33
CA ARG A 27 -13.90 10.39 0.82
C ARG A 27 -14.55 9.58 1.94
N HIS A 28 -15.45 8.68 1.60
CA HIS A 28 -16.09 7.81 2.58
C HIS A 28 -15.06 6.91 3.29
N ILE A 29 -14.03 6.45 2.56
CA ILE A 29 -12.98 5.62 3.15
C ILE A 29 -12.15 6.42 4.16
N LEU A 30 -11.70 7.63 3.78
CA LEU A 30 -10.85 8.45 4.62
C LEU A 30 -11.59 9.05 5.82
N ASP A 31 -12.84 9.47 5.63
CA ASP A 31 -13.59 10.23 6.63
C ASP A 31 -14.44 9.34 7.54
N VAL A 32 -14.87 8.17 7.06
CA VAL A 32 -15.79 7.26 7.79
C VAL A 32 -15.09 5.95 8.13
N TRP A 33 -14.66 5.16 7.13
CA TRP A 33 -14.15 3.81 7.40
C TRP A 33 -12.89 3.79 8.23
N LYS A 34 -12.04 4.80 8.07
CA LYS A 34 -10.81 4.93 8.85
C LYS A 34 -11.06 4.90 10.37
N THR A 35 -12.18 5.46 10.84
CA THR A 35 -12.57 5.50 12.25
C THR A 35 -13.56 4.40 12.60
N ASP A 36 -14.62 4.27 11.80
CA ASP A 36 -15.79 3.47 12.16
C ASP A 36 -15.66 2.01 11.71
N GLN A 37 -14.87 1.74 10.66
CA GLN A 37 -14.78 0.43 10.01
C GLN A 37 -13.32 0.11 9.57
N PRO A 38 -12.38 0.02 10.53
CA PRO A 38 -10.94 -0.11 10.24
C PRO A 38 -10.59 -1.37 9.46
N ASP A 39 -11.38 -2.44 9.59
CA ASP A 39 -11.21 -3.67 8.81
C ASP A 39 -11.49 -3.44 7.31
N GLN A 40 -12.54 -2.69 6.98
CA GLN A 40 -12.85 -2.34 5.59
C GLN A 40 -11.84 -1.34 5.02
N PHE A 41 -11.38 -0.39 5.84
CA PHE A 41 -10.27 0.49 5.47
C PHE A 41 -9.02 -0.31 5.08
N ARG A 42 -8.64 -1.29 5.92
CA ARG A 42 -7.51 -2.18 5.67
C ARG A 42 -7.72 -3.07 4.46
N GLU A 43 -8.92 -3.58 4.25
CA GLU A 43 -9.22 -4.38 3.05
C GLU A 43 -9.01 -3.54 1.78
N ASN A 44 -9.43 -2.28 1.80
CA ASN A 44 -9.39 -1.40 0.64
C ASN A 44 -7.99 -0.85 0.33
N LEU A 45 -7.28 -0.34 1.36
CA LEU A 45 -5.98 0.32 1.21
C LEU A 45 -4.79 -0.57 1.59
N ARG A 46 -5.04 -1.79 2.08
CA ARG A 46 -4.03 -2.78 2.49
C ARG A 46 -3.12 -2.34 3.66
N VAL A 47 -3.49 -1.26 4.36
CA VAL A 47 -2.77 -0.72 5.53
C VAL A 47 -3.73 -0.43 6.67
N MET A 48 -3.24 -0.45 7.91
CA MET A 48 -4.03 -0.04 9.07
C MET A 48 -4.23 1.49 9.07
N PRO A 49 -5.33 2.01 9.63
CA PRO A 49 -5.56 3.45 9.76
C PRO A 49 -4.40 4.21 10.41
N GLN A 50 -3.83 3.67 11.49
CA GLN A 50 -2.70 4.30 12.19
C GLN A 50 -1.45 4.35 11.29
N THR A 51 -1.08 3.23 10.65
CA THR A 51 0.04 3.19 9.71
C THR A 51 -0.16 4.14 8.53
N PHE A 52 -1.41 4.32 8.08
CA PHE A 52 -1.72 5.29 7.05
C PHE A 52 -1.43 6.72 7.50
N ASP A 53 -1.82 7.10 8.73
CA ASP A 53 -1.54 8.42 9.28
C ASP A 53 -0.07 8.67 9.51
N ASP A 54 0.65 7.70 10.06
CA ASP A 54 2.09 7.76 10.25
C ASP A 54 2.80 7.97 8.89
N LEU A 55 2.36 7.26 7.84
CA LEU A 55 2.90 7.43 6.49
C LEU A 55 2.57 8.79 5.88
N VAL A 56 1.38 9.35 6.13
CA VAL A 56 1.03 10.70 5.67
C VAL A 56 1.96 11.72 6.35
N ALA A 57 2.08 11.67 7.68
CA ALA A 57 2.94 12.57 8.45
C ALA A 57 4.41 12.44 8.03
N ASP A 58 4.88 11.23 7.70
CA ASP A 58 6.26 11.01 7.28
C ASP A 58 6.62 11.59 5.91
N ILE A 59 5.63 11.81 5.03
CA ILE A 59 5.85 12.25 3.66
C ILE A 59 5.27 13.63 3.35
N GLU A 60 4.45 14.21 4.24
CA GLU A 60 3.70 15.44 3.95
C GLU A 60 4.59 16.65 3.65
N ASP A 61 5.76 16.72 4.27
CA ASP A 61 6.74 17.80 4.10
C ASP A 61 7.63 17.64 2.86
N ASP A 62 7.49 16.56 2.08
CA ASP A 62 8.29 16.37 0.86
C ASP A 62 7.94 17.44 -0.18
N LEU A 63 8.97 18.05 -0.78
CA LEU A 63 8.84 19.10 -1.78
C LEU A 63 8.02 18.68 -3.02
N VAL A 64 7.86 17.37 -3.28
CA VAL A 64 7.00 16.86 -4.35
C VAL A 64 5.51 17.16 -4.13
N PHE A 65 5.10 17.39 -2.88
CA PHE A 65 3.75 17.78 -2.51
C PHE A 65 3.55 19.29 -2.45
N MET A 66 4.64 20.06 -2.59
CA MET A 66 4.61 21.51 -2.70
C MET A 66 4.52 21.94 -4.15
N ASN A 67 3.65 22.91 -4.45
CA ASN A 67 3.61 23.53 -5.77
C ASN A 67 3.69 25.05 -5.65
N SER A 68 4.39 25.69 -6.60
CA SER A 68 4.45 27.15 -6.74
C SER A 68 3.35 27.69 -7.66
N SER A 69 2.22 26.97 -7.76
CA SER A 69 1.14 27.29 -8.70
C SER A 69 -0.05 27.92 -7.99
N GLN A 70 -0.91 28.61 -8.75
CA GLN A 70 -2.14 29.18 -8.22
C GLN A 70 -3.23 28.13 -7.92
N ASN A 71 -3.02 26.87 -8.29
CA ASN A 71 -3.98 25.80 -8.00
C ASN A 71 -3.49 25.00 -6.81
N GLU A 72 -4.35 24.89 -5.80
CA GLU A 72 -4.11 24.06 -4.63
C GLU A 72 -3.90 22.60 -5.04
N GLN A 73 -2.87 21.97 -4.47
CA GLN A 73 -2.64 20.55 -4.65
C GLN A 73 -3.65 19.77 -3.82
N ILE A 74 -4.08 18.59 -4.30
CA ILE A 74 -4.95 17.75 -3.47
C ILE A 74 -4.20 17.26 -2.22
N PRO A 75 -4.90 16.97 -1.11
CA PRO A 75 -4.26 16.51 0.12
C PRO A 75 -3.32 15.32 -0.07
N VAL A 76 -2.25 15.26 0.73
CA VAL A 76 -1.28 14.15 0.68
C VAL A 76 -1.96 12.83 1.03
N SER A 77 -2.89 12.84 1.99
CA SER A 77 -3.74 11.69 2.35
C SER A 77 -4.51 11.15 1.14
N ASP A 78 -5.15 12.01 0.36
CA ASP A 78 -5.82 11.61 -0.88
C ASP A 78 -4.84 10.99 -1.88
N GLN A 79 -3.66 11.60 -2.08
CA GLN A 79 -2.65 11.09 -3.01
C GLN A 79 -2.13 9.71 -2.57
N LEU A 80 -1.87 9.54 -1.27
CA LEU A 80 -1.41 8.28 -0.69
C LEU A 80 -2.49 7.20 -0.84
N ALA A 81 -3.74 7.48 -0.48
CA ALA A 81 -4.84 6.53 -0.57
C ALA A 81 -5.10 6.08 -2.02
N ILE A 82 -5.04 7.00 -2.99
CA ILE A 82 -5.12 6.66 -4.42
C ILE A 82 -4.00 5.70 -4.82
N THR A 83 -2.78 5.96 -4.34
CA THR A 83 -1.60 5.16 -4.67
C THR A 83 -1.67 3.76 -4.06
N LEU A 84 -2.06 3.66 -2.79
CA LEU A 84 -2.25 2.39 -2.08
C LEU A 84 -3.38 1.57 -2.72
N TYR A 85 -4.52 2.20 -3.04
CA TYR A 85 -5.60 1.53 -3.76
C TYR A 85 -5.14 1.01 -5.13
N HIS A 86 -4.38 1.82 -5.87
CA HIS A 86 -3.85 1.45 -7.18
C HIS A 86 -2.92 0.23 -7.10
N PHE A 87 -2.06 0.15 -6.08
CA PHE A 87 -1.15 -1.00 -5.88
C PHE A 87 -1.81 -2.20 -5.21
N GLY A 88 -2.90 -1.99 -4.46
CA GLY A 88 -3.65 -3.06 -3.80
C GLY A 88 -4.53 -3.90 -4.74
N HIS A 89 -4.59 -3.55 -6.02
CA HIS A 89 -5.40 -4.22 -7.04
C HIS A 89 -4.55 -4.71 -8.21
N PHE A 90 -5.00 -5.79 -8.85
CA PHE A 90 -4.39 -6.37 -10.05
C PHE A 90 -5.41 -6.43 -11.21
N GLY A 91 -4.89 -6.60 -12.43
CA GLY A 91 -5.71 -6.71 -13.64
C GLY A 91 -6.55 -5.46 -13.91
N ASN A 92 -7.84 -5.64 -14.20
CA ASN A 92 -8.74 -4.52 -14.52
C ASN A 92 -8.92 -3.53 -13.37
N GLY A 93 -8.75 -3.96 -12.11
CA GLY A 93 -8.84 -3.09 -10.93
C GLY A 93 -7.68 -2.08 -10.83
N ALA A 94 -6.52 -2.41 -11.39
CA ALA A 94 -5.35 -1.52 -11.47
C ALA A 94 -5.42 -0.52 -12.64
N ASN A 95 -6.48 -0.57 -13.46
CA ASN A 95 -6.64 0.37 -14.57
C ASN A 95 -6.85 1.79 -14.04
N LEU A 96 -6.08 2.76 -14.56
CA LEU A 96 -6.21 4.20 -14.22
C LEU A 96 -7.65 4.74 -14.33
N GLN A 97 -8.47 4.21 -15.24
CA GLN A 97 -9.90 4.59 -15.31
C GLN A 97 -10.69 4.11 -14.10
N GLN A 98 -10.44 2.88 -13.63
CA GLN A 98 -11.16 2.32 -12.49
C GLN A 98 -10.75 3.03 -11.21
N VAL A 99 -9.45 3.28 -11.02
CA VAL A 99 -8.96 4.07 -9.88
C VAL A 99 -9.51 5.51 -9.92
N ALA A 100 -9.61 6.12 -11.11
CA ALA A 100 -10.22 7.44 -11.28
C ALA A 100 -11.72 7.43 -10.93
N ASN A 101 -12.46 6.40 -11.35
CA ASN A 101 -13.88 6.24 -11.00
C ASN A 101 -14.06 6.04 -9.49
N TRP A 102 -13.24 5.19 -8.88
CA TRP A 102 -13.26 4.91 -7.44
C TRP A 102 -12.90 6.15 -6.61
N SER A 103 -11.85 6.89 -6.99
CA SER A 103 -11.40 8.06 -6.24
C SER A 103 -12.22 9.33 -6.49
N GLY A 104 -12.97 9.39 -7.59
CA GLY A 104 -13.65 10.61 -8.05
C GLY A 104 -12.72 11.59 -8.77
N TYR A 105 -11.41 11.32 -8.80
CA TYR A 105 -10.41 12.17 -9.44
C TYR A 105 -10.20 11.84 -10.92
N SER A 106 -9.42 12.67 -11.63
CA SER A 106 -9.12 12.41 -13.03
C SER A 106 -8.03 11.35 -13.20
N LYS A 107 -8.06 10.58 -14.30
CA LYS A 107 -6.96 9.68 -14.70
C LYS A 107 -5.57 10.34 -14.63
N GLY A 108 -5.50 11.60 -15.08
CA GLY A 108 -4.26 12.36 -15.06
C GLY A 108 -3.76 12.64 -13.64
N LEU A 109 -4.68 12.86 -12.71
CA LEU A 109 -4.38 13.06 -11.29
C LEU A 109 -3.98 11.76 -10.61
N VAL A 110 -4.66 10.64 -10.90
CA VAL A 110 -4.28 9.32 -10.36
C VAL A 110 -2.82 9.01 -10.68
N ARG A 111 -2.43 9.19 -11.94
CA ARG A 111 -1.04 9.00 -12.38
C ARG A 111 -0.08 9.97 -11.69
N LEU A 112 -0.48 11.22 -11.49
CA LEU A 112 0.35 12.23 -10.84
C LEU A 112 0.54 11.92 -9.35
N ALA A 113 -0.54 11.59 -8.64
CA ALA A 113 -0.52 11.16 -7.24
C ALA A 113 0.39 9.93 -7.04
N THR A 114 0.23 8.92 -7.90
CA THR A 114 1.10 7.72 -7.86
C THR A 114 2.57 8.12 -8.03
N LYS A 115 2.89 9.03 -8.96
CA LYS A 115 4.25 9.50 -9.17
C LYS A 115 4.80 10.25 -7.95
N HIS A 116 4.02 11.17 -7.37
CA HIS A 116 4.43 11.96 -6.23
C HIS A 116 4.71 11.09 -5.02
N VAL A 117 3.76 10.22 -4.66
CA VAL A 117 3.92 9.29 -3.53
C VAL A 117 5.11 8.37 -3.74
N MET A 118 5.29 7.81 -4.94
CA MET A 118 6.48 7.00 -5.23
C MET A 118 7.78 7.80 -5.13
N THR A 119 7.77 9.08 -5.49
CA THR A 119 8.96 9.93 -5.39
C THR A 119 9.33 10.19 -3.93
N ALA A 120 8.34 10.50 -3.08
CA ALA A 120 8.55 10.71 -1.65
C ALA A 120 9.00 9.41 -0.94
N LEU A 121 8.32 8.28 -1.20
CA LEU A 121 8.66 6.98 -0.60
C LEU A 121 10.03 6.44 -1.05
N LEU A 122 10.47 6.79 -2.26
CA LEU A 122 11.78 6.41 -2.79
C LEU A 122 12.86 7.46 -2.50
N HIS A 123 12.54 8.53 -1.77
CA HIS A 123 13.54 9.51 -1.36
C HIS A 123 14.60 8.81 -0.50
N PRO A 124 15.90 8.99 -0.75
CA PRO A 124 16.95 8.23 -0.07
C PRO A 124 16.86 8.31 1.46
N ASP A 125 16.45 9.45 2.00
CA ASP A 125 16.33 9.66 3.44
C ASP A 125 15.16 8.87 4.04
N PHE A 126 14.03 8.81 3.34
CA PHE A 126 12.89 7.98 3.72
C PHE A 126 13.27 6.50 3.68
N VAL A 127 13.86 6.04 2.58
CA VAL A 127 14.23 4.62 2.40
C VAL A 127 15.22 4.17 3.47
N ARG A 128 16.26 4.97 3.79
CA ARG A 128 17.23 4.60 4.84
C ARG A 128 16.62 4.47 6.22
N ARG A 129 15.58 5.27 6.52
CA ARG A 129 14.87 5.25 7.80
C ARG A 129 13.84 4.11 7.87
N ALA A 130 13.12 3.87 6.79
CA ALA A 130 12.01 2.92 6.75
C ALA A 130 12.44 1.49 6.39
N VAL A 131 13.52 1.32 5.63
CA VAL A 131 14.00 0.01 5.13
C VAL A 131 15.39 -0.26 5.73
N HIS A 132 15.40 -0.79 6.95
CA HIS A 132 16.62 -1.24 7.62
C HIS A 132 16.53 -2.73 7.96
N PRO A 133 17.67 -3.45 8.04
CA PRO A 133 17.70 -4.78 8.62
C PRO A 133 17.15 -4.75 10.06
N PRO A 134 16.41 -5.78 10.49
CA PRO A 134 15.91 -5.83 11.86
C PRO A 134 17.07 -5.90 12.85
N THR A 135 16.94 -5.12 13.92
CA THR A 135 17.86 -5.07 15.06
C THR A 135 17.86 -6.39 15.82
N THR A 136 18.85 -6.60 16.69
CA THR A 136 18.91 -7.81 17.53
C THR A 136 17.69 -7.93 18.43
N ASP A 137 17.20 -6.81 18.96
CA ASP A 137 16.04 -6.78 19.86
C ASP A 137 14.73 -7.09 19.10
N GLU A 138 14.52 -6.50 17.92
CA GLU A 138 13.37 -6.82 17.06
C GLU A 138 13.38 -8.29 16.62
N LYS A 139 14.56 -8.85 16.31
CA LYS A 139 14.69 -10.28 16.01
C LYS A 139 14.31 -11.14 17.20
N GLU A 140 14.73 -10.75 18.40
CA GLU A 140 14.44 -11.50 19.62
C GLU A 140 12.96 -11.43 19.99
N GLU A 141 12.33 -10.26 19.84
CA GLU A 141 10.89 -10.08 20.03
C GLU A 141 10.09 -10.95 19.04
N ALA A 142 10.48 -10.96 17.76
CA ALA A 142 9.87 -11.83 16.75
C ALA A 142 10.04 -13.32 17.08
N LYS A 143 11.22 -13.73 17.58
CA LYS A 143 11.48 -15.10 18.04
C LYS A 143 10.61 -15.50 19.22
N VAL A 144 10.46 -14.62 20.21
CA VAL A 144 9.56 -14.81 21.37
C VAL A 144 8.12 -14.97 20.89
N TRP A 145 7.68 -14.12 19.96
CA TRP A 145 6.35 -14.22 19.38
C TRP A 145 6.12 -15.56 18.69
N VAL A 146 7.06 -16.02 17.86
CA VAL A 146 6.97 -17.32 17.18
C VAL A 146 6.91 -18.47 18.18
N GLU A 147 7.79 -18.48 19.18
CA GLU A 147 7.78 -19.54 20.19
C GLU A 147 6.45 -19.58 20.96
N GLY A 148 5.88 -18.43 21.30
CA GLY A 148 4.59 -18.32 22.01
C GLY A 148 3.37 -18.70 21.16
N HIS A 149 3.43 -18.54 19.84
CA HIS A 149 2.33 -18.88 18.92
C HIS A 149 2.56 -20.20 18.16
N SER A 150 3.68 -20.89 18.41
CA SER A 150 4.00 -22.19 17.81
C SER A 150 4.69 -23.12 18.82
N CYS A 151 5.99 -23.39 18.68
CA CYS A 151 6.79 -24.08 19.69
C CYS A 151 8.26 -23.66 19.66
N LYS A 152 9.01 -24.03 20.71
CA LYS A 152 10.41 -23.64 20.89
C LYS A 152 11.33 -24.03 19.73
N ALA A 153 11.08 -25.17 19.08
CA ALA A 153 11.86 -25.59 17.91
C ALA A 153 11.77 -24.60 16.74
N TRP A 154 10.65 -23.87 16.64
CA TRP A 154 10.39 -22.89 15.59
C TRP A 154 10.87 -21.49 15.93
N ARG A 155 11.47 -21.24 17.11
CA ARG A 155 11.97 -19.91 17.51
C ARG A 155 12.78 -19.24 16.40
N ASN A 156 13.71 -19.97 15.79
CA ASN A 156 14.57 -19.43 14.73
C ASN A 156 13.87 -19.29 13.35
N GLY A 157 12.62 -19.71 13.23
CA GLY A 157 11.75 -19.49 12.06
C GLY A 157 11.11 -18.11 12.00
N TYR A 158 11.51 -17.17 12.87
CA TYR A 158 10.97 -15.80 12.95
C TYR A 158 11.02 -14.98 11.65
N CYS A 159 11.87 -15.37 10.69
CA CYS A 159 11.98 -14.71 9.39
C CYS A 159 11.22 -15.40 8.26
N MET A 160 10.48 -16.49 8.53
CA MET A 160 9.61 -17.14 7.53
C MET A 160 8.34 -16.31 7.33
N VAL A 161 8.41 -15.37 6.39
CA VAL A 161 7.28 -14.56 5.94
C VAL A 161 6.97 -15.01 4.51
N ASP A 162 5.85 -15.72 4.35
CA ASP A 162 5.30 -16.31 3.11
C ASP A 162 5.48 -17.83 2.94
N GLY A 163 4.45 -18.44 2.35
CA GLY A 163 4.21 -19.88 2.29
C GLY A 163 5.38 -20.63 1.65
N THR A 164 6.24 -21.20 2.50
CA THR A 164 7.32 -22.04 2.02
C THR A 164 6.69 -23.36 1.54
N LEU A 165 6.92 -23.67 0.27
CA LEU A 165 6.54 -24.96 -0.30
C LEU A 165 7.50 -26.02 0.22
N VAL A 166 7.00 -26.91 1.08
CA VAL A 166 7.73 -28.11 1.51
C VAL A 166 7.59 -29.15 0.41
N VAL A 167 8.69 -29.43 -0.29
CA VAL A 167 8.70 -30.46 -1.34
C VAL A 167 8.55 -31.84 -0.71
N LEU A 168 7.60 -32.61 -1.23
CA LEU A 168 7.33 -33.99 -0.86
C LEU A 168 8.18 -34.91 -1.72
N ALA A 169 8.74 -35.95 -1.10
CA ALA A 169 9.53 -36.96 -1.80
C ALA A 169 8.67 -37.79 -2.78
N GLU A 170 7.38 -37.94 -2.46
CA GLU A 170 6.45 -38.78 -3.23
C GLU A 170 5.12 -38.06 -3.46
N ARG A 171 4.43 -38.47 -4.52
CA ARG A 171 3.06 -38.04 -4.82
C ARG A 171 2.11 -38.52 -3.71
N PRO A 172 1.35 -37.61 -3.07
CA PRO A 172 0.30 -38.03 -2.14
C PRO A 172 -0.74 -38.93 -2.81
N TYR A 173 -1.12 -40.02 -2.13
CA TYR A 173 -2.13 -40.95 -2.63
C TYR A 173 -3.49 -40.26 -2.86
N TRP A 174 -3.89 -39.42 -1.90
CA TRP A 174 -5.11 -38.62 -1.99
C TRP A 174 -4.81 -37.25 -2.59
N PHE A 175 -5.56 -36.87 -3.63
CA PHE A 175 -5.49 -35.56 -4.28
C PHE A 175 -4.09 -35.18 -4.80
N GLY A 176 -3.29 -36.14 -5.27
CA GLY A 176 -1.90 -35.90 -5.71
C GLY A 176 -1.72 -34.72 -6.68
N GLU A 177 -2.66 -34.51 -7.62
CA GLU A 177 -2.64 -33.37 -8.55
C GLU A 177 -2.77 -32.01 -7.83
N SER A 178 -3.45 -31.95 -6.70
CA SER A 178 -3.62 -30.73 -5.90
C SER A 178 -2.33 -30.29 -5.20
N TYR A 179 -1.36 -31.19 -5.07
CA TYR A 179 -0.04 -30.90 -4.51
C TYR A 179 1.00 -30.66 -5.59
N PHE A 180 0.65 -30.77 -6.88
CA PHE A 180 1.59 -30.57 -7.97
C PHE A 180 1.75 -29.07 -8.27
N ASP A 181 2.92 -28.53 -7.97
CA ASP A 181 3.20 -27.10 -8.10
C ASP A 181 3.66 -26.69 -9.51
N ARG A 182 3.71 -25.38 -9.76
CA ARG A 182 4.19 -24.79 -11.02
C ARG A 182 5.63 -25.18 -11.38
N LYS A 183 6.43 -25.64 -10.40
CA LYS A 183 7.81 -26.09 -10.59
C LYS A 183 7.91 -27.59 -10.85
N CYS A 184 6.78 -28.25 -11.11
CA CYS A 184 6.67 -29.68 -11.34
C CYS A 184 7.12 -30.55 -10.15
N ASN A 185 6.96 -30.05 -8.92
CA ASN A 185 7.18 -30.84 -7.71
C ASN A 185 5.85 -31.11 -7.01
N TYR A 186 5.79 -32.20 -6.25
CA TYR A 186 4.74 -32.34 -5.24
C TYR A 186 5.16 -31.51 -4.02
N SER A 187 4.39 -30.51 -3.63
CA SER A 187 4.74 -29.66 -2.49
C SER A 187 3.52 -29.24 -1.67
N LEU A 188 3.75 -29.06 -0.37
CA LEU A 188 2.77 -28.57 0.58
C LEU A 188 3.06 -27.11 0.89
N ASN A 189 2.06 -26.25 0.70
CA ASN A 189 2.15 -24.88 1.18
C ASN A 189 1.93 -24.88 2.70
N PHE A 190 3.00 -24.64 3.45
CA PHE A 190 2.90 -24.34 4.87
C PHE A 190 2.76 -22.83 5.05
N GLN A 191 1.54 -22.34 5.15
CA GLN A 191 1.28 -20.92 5.40
C GLN A 191 1.10 -20.69 6.89
N VAL A 192 2.17 -20.30 7.58
CA VAL A 192 2.04 -19.68 8.89
C VAL A 192 1.52 -18.27 8.64
N ARG A 193 0.27 -17.98 9.03
CA ARG A 193 -0.21 -16.59 9.08
C ARG A 193 0.56 -15.86 10.18
N MET A 194 1.73 -15.34 9.83
CA MET A 194 2.40 -14.35 10.64
C MET A 194 1.64 -13.05 10.46
N THR A 195 0.74 -12.75 11.40
CA THR A 195 0.20 -11.39 11.50
C THR A 195 1.36 -10.54 11.98
N LEU A 196 2.17 -10.03 11.06
CA LEU A 196 3.16 -9.00 11.34
C LEU A 196 2.38 -7.75 11.76
N ILE A 197 2.03 -7.69 13.05
CA ILE A 197 1.86 -6.43 13.75
C ILE A 197 3.28 -5.89 13.81
N LEU A 198 3.63 -4.96 12.92
CA LEU A 198 4.81 -4.12 13.12
C LEU A 198 4.74 -3.65 14.59
N PRO A 199 5.79 -3.82 15.41
CA PRO A 199 5.77 -3.42 16.80
C PRO A 199 5.79 -1.88 16.88
N SER A 200 4.69 -1.25 16.51
CA SER A 200 4.36 0.09 17.00
C SER A 200 3.74 -0.11 18.37
N ALA A 201 4.57 0.12 19.38
CA ALA A 201 4.23 0.62 20.70
C ALA A 201 2.76 0.40 21.14
N TYR A 202 2.45 -0.74 21.76
CA TYR A 202 1.29 -0.81 22.64
C TYR A 202 1.68 -1.39 24.01
N SER A 203 1.90 -0.46 24.93
CA SER A 203 1.57 -0.61 26.33
C SER A 203 0.07 -0.93 26.43
N LYS A 204 -0.27 -2.18 26.73
CA LYS A 204 -1.60 -2.50 27.25
C LYS A 204 -1.69 -1.93 28.67
N LYS A 205 -2.42 -0.83 28.84
CA LYS A 205 -3.01 -0.50 30.14
C LYS A 205 -4.37 -1.17 30.24
N SER A 206 -4.50 -1.99 31.28
CA SER A 206 -5.71 -2.50 31.95
C SER A 206 -6.75 -3.16 31.04
#